data_AF-A0A1B6MLZ8-F1
#
_entry.id   AF-A0A1B6MLZ8-F1
#
_cell.length_a   1.000
_cell.length_b   1.000
_cell.length_c   1.000
_cell.angle_alpha   90.00
_cell.angle_beta   90.00
_cell.angle_gamma   90.00
#
_symmetry.space_group_name_H-M   'P 1'
#
loop_
_entity.id
_entity.type
_entity.pdbx_description
1 polymer ?
#
loop_
_entity_poly.entity_id
_entity_poly.type
_entity_poly.pdbx_seq_one_letter_code
_entity_poly.pdbx_strand_id
1 'polypeptide(L)'
;MLSSSSAWRRSTTFTDGHPTPAQAMSIGVAARSLSGVCLIPITVVKTRVESGEYAYRGVNDALRLIYRNEGLRGLSCGLVPTLFRDAPFSGLYLVFYSQIKQALPKELMVGDLAAPTHFTCGLLAGVLASLVTQPADVVKTKMQLYPGRYKSILHVMVFIHQKYGVQGYFKGLLPRMLRRTLIAAMAWTIYEQLTQSIGLK
;
A
#
# COMPACT_ATOMS: atom_id res chain seq x y z
N MET A 1 46.53 -18.01 -9.57
CA MET A 1 45.71 -16.86 -9.10
C MET A 1 44.51 -16.72 -10.03
N LEU A 2 43.34 -17.32 -9.72
CA LEU A 2 41.99 -17.01 -10.30
C LEU A 2 40.89 -18.03 -9.87
N SER A 3 40.92 -18.58 -8.65
CA SER A 3 39.88 -19.54 -8.19
C SER A 3 39.13 -19.13 -6.91
N SER A 4 39.39 -17.94 -6.36
CA SER A 4 38.82 -17.52 -5.05
C SER A 4 37.77 -16.40 -5.11
N SER A 5 37.23 -16.06 -6.29
CA SER A 5 36.19 -15.01 -6.42
C SER A 5 34.76 -15.54 -6.61
N SER A 6 34.57 -16.85 -6.84
CA SER A 6 33.24 -17.43 -7.11
C SER A 6 32.56 -18.04 -5.87
N ALA A 7 33.27 -18.17 -4.74
CA ALA A 7 32.71 -18.69 -3.49
C ALA A 7 31.83 -17.67 -2.77
N TRP A 8 32.18 -16.38 -2.83
CA TRP A 8 31.40 -15.31 -2.20
C TRP A 8 30.01 -15.12 -2.82
N ARG A 9 29.87 -15.40 -4.12
CA ARG A 9 28.59 -15.29 -4.85
C ARG A 9 27.57 -16.37 -4.49
N ARG A 10 27.98 -17.42 -3.77
CA ARG A 10 27.11 -18.54 -3.36
C ARG A 10 26.62 -18.47 -1.91
N SER A 11 27.14 -17.54 -1.11
CA SER A 11 26.72 -17.37 0.29
C SER A 11 25.55 -16.39 0.48
N THR A 12 25.12 -15.72 -0.58
CA THR A 12 24.01 -14.75 -0.59
C THR A 12 22.69 -15.29 -1.16
N THR A 13 22.59 -16.59 -1.44
CA THR A 13 21.33 -17.24 -1.78
C THR A 13 20.54 -17.58 -0.51
N PHE A 14 19.65 -16.66 -0.15
CA PHE A 14 18.73 -16.70 0.99
C PHE A 14 17.59 -17.73 0.84
N THR A 15 17.76 -18.84 0.11
CA THR A 15 16.63 -19.68 -0.31
C THR A 15 17.01 -21.15 -0.49
N ASP A 16 17.11 -21.91 0.61
CA ASP A 16 17.10 -23.39 0.57
C ASP A 16 16.03 -24.02 1.50
N GLY A 17 15.13 -23.22 2.07
CA GLY A 17 13.95 -23.71 2.76
C GLY A 17 12.76 -22.83 2.43
N HIS A 18 11.64 -23.42 1.98
CA HIS A 18 10.39 -22.67 1.87
C HIS A 18 10.07 -22.09 3.25
N PRO A 19 10.11 -20.76 3.44
CA PRO A 19 9.84 -20.17 4.74
C PRO A 19 8.42 -20.57 5.15
N THR A 20 8.26 -21.00 6.39
CA THR A 20 6.92 -21.25 6.93
C THR A 20 6.06 -20.00 6.73
N PRO A 21 4.74 -20.12 6.49
CA PRO A 21 3.88 -18.96 6.25
C PRO A 21 4.03 -17.87 7.32
N ALA A 22 4.25 -18.26 8.57
CA ALA A 22 4.54 -17.34 9.68
C ALA A 22 5.86 -16.57 9.53
N GLN A 23 6.94 -17.23 9.08
CA GLN A 23 8.23 -16.58 8.81
C GLN A 23 8.15 -15.66 7.58
N ALA A 24 7.44 -16.07 6.53
CA ALA A 24 7.21 -15.22 5.37
C ALA A 24 6.41 -13.96 5.74
N MET A 25 5.41 -14.11 6.62
CA MET A 25 4.64 -12.99 7.15
C MET A 25 5.51 -12.04 8.00
N SER A 26 6.36 -12.57 8.89
CA SER A 26 7.20 -11.72 9.74
C SER A 26 8.24 -10.94 8.94
N ILE A 27 8.90 -11.57 7.97
CA ILE A 27 9.83 -10.91 7.04
C ILE A 27 9.09 -9.85 6.22
N GLY A 28 7.89 -10.16 5.73
CA GLY A 28 7.06 -9.21 4.99
C GLY A 28 6.66 -7.99 5.82
N VAL A 29 6.27 -8.20 7.08
CA VAL A 29 5.91 -7.11 8.01
C VAL A 29 7.13 -6.26 8.37
N ALA A 30 8.28 -6.88 8.64
CA ALA A 30 9.52 -6.17 8.95
C ALA A 30 9.99 -5.31 7.76
N ALA A 31 9.99 -5.90 6.55
CA ALA A 31 10.35 -5.20 5.33
C ALA A 31 9.40 -4.01 5.04
N ARG A 32 8.09 -4.21 5.19
CA ARG A 32 7.08 -3.15 5.05
C ARG A 32 7.26 -2.04 6.07
N SER A 33 7.51 -2.39 7.32
CA SER A 33 7.69 -1.43 8.40
C SER A 33 8.93 -0.58 8.17
N LEU A 34 10.05 -1.20 7.79
CA LEU A 34 11.29 -0.50 7.47
C LEU A 34 11.12 0.42 6.25
N SER A 35 10.51 -0.08 5.18
CA SER A 35 10.18 0.73 4.00
C SER A 35 9.27 1.90 4.36
N GLY A 36 8.27 1.68 5.20
CA GLY A 36 7.38 2.72 5.70
C GLY A 36 8.13 3.82 6.44
N VAL A 37 9.02 3.46 7.37
CA VAL A 37 9.85 4.41 8.12
C VAL A 37 10.71 5.27 7.18
N CYS A 38 11.37 4.65 6.19
CA CYS A 38 12.21 5.35 5.23
C CYS A 38 11.40 6.30 4.32
N LEU A 39 10.19 5.89 3.91
CA LEU A 39 9.37 6.64 2.95
C LEU A 39 8.46 7.69 3.59
N ILE A 40 8.24 7.62 4.91
CA ILE A 40 7.35 8.54 5.62
C ILE A 40 7.62 10.03 5.36
N PRO A 41 8.85 10.56 5.44
CA PRO A 41 9.09 11.98 5.15
C PRO A 41 8.64 12.38 3.75
N ILE A 42 8.87 11.51 2.75
CA ILE A 42 8.46 11.75 1.36
C ILE A 42 6.93 11.71 1.25
N THR A 43 6.28 10.75 1.91
CA THR A 43 4.80 10.68 1.89
C THR A 43 4.16 11.88 2.56
N VAL A 44 4.70 12.38 3.67
CA VAL A 44 4.19 13.58 4.35
C VAL A 44 4.29 14.79 3.43
N VAL A 45 5.46 15.03 2.82
CA VAL A 45 5.64 16.14 1.87
C VAL A 45 4.67 16.03 0.70
N LYS A 46 4.56 14.84 0.10
CA LYS A 46 3.63 14.58 -1.01
C LYS A 46 2.18 14.87 -0.63
N THR A 47 1.71 14.31 0.48
CA THR A 47 0.30 14.48 0.91
C THR A 47 -0.04 15.94 1.20
N ARG A 48 0.87 16.71 1.81
CA ARG A 48 0.61 18.12 2.09
C ARG A 48 0.61 18.98 0.83
N VAL A 49 1.53 18.74 -0.10
CA VAL A 49 1.54 19.44 -1.40
C VAL A 49 0.29 19.10 -2.21
N GLU A 50 -0.12 17.83 -2.28
CA GLU A 50 -1.33 17.39 -2.99
C GLU A 50 -2.63 17.89 -2.32
N SER A 51 -2.61 18.14 -1.00
CA SER A 51 -3.81 18.63 -0.28
C SER A 51 -4.19 20.08 -0.60
N GLY A 52 -3.22 20.91 -1.00
CA GLY A 52 -3.44 22.34 -1.23
C GLY A 52 -3.78 23.18 0.00
N GLU A 53 -3.87 22.58 1.20
CA GLU A 53 -4.19 23.28 2.46
C GLU A 53 -3.09 24.23 2.94
N TYR A 54 -1.86 24.03 2.44
CA TYR A 54 -0.69 24.84 2.73
C TYR A 54 -0.18 25.48 1.44
N ALA A 55 0.11 26.78 1.47
CA ALA A 55 0.64 27.54 0.33
C ALA A 55 2.13 27.24 0.09
N TYR A 56 2.45 25.99 -0.28
CA TYR A 56 3.80 25.60 -0.69
C TYR A 56 4.01 25.88 -2.18
N ARG A 57 5.16 26.48 -2.52
CA ARG A 57 5.53 26.73 -3.92
C ARG A 57 6.07 25.49 -4.65
N GLY A 58 6.31 24.40 -3.91
CA GLY A 58 6.78 23.13 -4.45
C GLY A 58 7.26 22.17 -3.35
N VAL A 59 7.76 21.00 -3.77
CA VAL A 59 8.22 19.92 -2.87
C VAL A 59 9.40 20.37 -1.99
N ASN A 60 10.38 21.09 -2.56
CA ASN A 60 11.54 21.58 -1.81
C ASN A 60 11.16 22.67 -0.81
N ASP A 61 10.22 23.53 -1.18
CA ASP A 61 9.69 24.59 -0.30
C ASP A 61 8.91 23.98 0.87
N ALA A 62 8.06 22.98 0.58
CA ALA A 62 7.35 22.20 1.59
C ALA A 62 8.33 21.51 2.56
N LEU A 63 9.34 20.81 2.06
CA LEU A 63 10.34 20.14 2.90
C LEU A 63 11.05 21.12 3.84
N ARG A 64 11.48 22.28 3.32
CA ARG A 64 12.16 23.32 4.08
C ARG A 64 11.25 23.94 5.15
N LEU A 65 10.01 24.28 4.80
CA LEU A 65 9.06 24.88 5.73
C LEU A 65 8.66 23.91 6.84
N ILE A 66 8.42 22.64 6.50
CA ILE A 66 8.07 21.61 7.49
C ILE A 66 9.24 21.41 8.45
N TYR A 67 10.46 21.27 7.95
CA TYR A 67 11.64 21.10 8.80
C TYR A 67 11.87 22.32 9.71
N ARG A 68 11.69 23.54 9.18
CA ARG A 68 11.90 24.78 9.95
C ARG A 68 10.82 25.03 11.00
N ASN A 69 9.55 24.73 10.70
CA ASN A 69 8.42 25.10 11.57
C ASN A 69 8.01 23.96 12.52
N GLU A 70 8.23 22.70 12.12
CA GLU A 70 7.74 21.51 12.85
C GLU A 70 8.86 20.50 13.18
N GLY A 71 10.07 20.71 12.65
CA GLY A 71 11.23 19.85 12.88
C GLY A 71 11.07 18.43 12.31
N LEU A 72 11.92 17.52 12.80
CA LEU A 72 11.89 16.09 12.45
C LEU A 72 10.58 15.39 12.85
N ARG A 73 9.88 15.92 13.86
CA ARG A 73 8.56 15.44 14.28
C ARG A 73 7.47 15.77 13.25
N GLY A 74 7.57 16.90 12.55
CA GLY A 74 6.67 17.23 11.43
C GLY A 74 6.79 16.23 10.27
N LEU A 75 8.04 15.86 9.94
CA LEU A 75 8.34 14.91 8.85
C LEU A 75 7.97 13.46 9.16
N SER A 76 7.94 13.08 10.44
CA SER A 76 7.53 11.76 10.90
C SER A 76 6.07 11.70 11.39
N CYS A 77 5.33 12.81 11.27
CA CYS A 77 3.96 12.89 11.76
C CYS A 77 3.05 11.97 10.94
N GLY A 78 2.41 11.00 11.59
CA GLY A 78 1.63 9.95 10.93
C GLY A 78 2.34 8.61 10.76
N LEU A 79 3.55 8.42 11.31
CA LEU A 79 4.23 7.12 11.39
C LEU A 79 3.38 6.05 12.09
N VAL A 80 2.85 6.37 13.27
CA VAL A 80 2.01 5.44 14.06
C VAL A 80 0.75 4.99 13.32
N PRO A 81 -0.10 5.88 12.76
CA PRO A 81 -1.27 5.44 11.98
C PRO A 81 -0.88 4.76 10.66
N THR A 82 0.33 5.00 10.12
CA THR A 82 0.83 4.26 8.94
C THR A 82 1.14 2.81 9.30
N LEU A 83 1.91 2.59 10.36
CA LEU A 83 2.25 1.25 10.84
C LEU A 83 0.99 0.48 11.30
N PHE A 84 0.08 1.15 11.99
CA PHE A 84 -1.17 0.56 12.44
C PHE A 84 -2.11 0.16 11.29
N ARG A 85 -2.01 0.84 10.14
CA ARG A 85 -2.75 0.48 8.92
C ARG A 85 -2.09 -0.68 8.19
N ASP A 86 -0.76 -0.71 8.13
CA ASP A 86 -0.04 -1.65 7.28
C ASP A 86 -0.11 -3.11 7.82
N ALA A 87 -0.29 -3.29 9.14
CA ALA A 87 -0.46 -4.61 9.77
C ALA A 87 -1.80 -5.33 9.43
N PRO A 88 -2.99 -4.70 9.55
CA PRO A 88 -4.25 -5.32 9.17
C PRO A 88 -4.45 -5.38 7.64
N PHE A 89 -3.87 -4.45 6.87
CA PHE A 89 -4.04 -4.38 5.41
C PHE A 89 -3.50 -5.62 4.69
N SER A 90 -2.31 -6.11 5.07
CA SER A 90 -1.70 -7.29 4.46
C SER A 90 -2.48 -8.57 4.77
N GLY A 91 -3.00 -8.71 6.00
CA GLY A 91 -3.83 -9.86 6.38
C GLY A 91 -5.16 -9.89 5.63
N LEU A 92 -5.88 -8.77 5.58
CA LEU A 92 -7.19 -8.70 4.91
C LEU A 92 -7.10 -8.98 3.40
N TYR A 93 -6.08 -8.44 2.73
CA TYR A 93 -5.88 -8.71 1.31
C TYR A 93 -5.69 -10.21 1.03
N LEU A 94 -4.87 -10.90 1.84
CA LEU A 94 -4.62 -12.34 1.70
C LEU A 94 -5.87 -13.17 2.01
N VAL A 95 -6.65 -12.78 3.01
CA VAL A 95 -7.92 -13.44 3.34
C VAL A 95 -8.91 -13.30 2.19
N PHE A 96 -9.13 -12.09 1.67
CA PHE A 96 -10.05 -11.89 0.55
C PHE A 96 -9.57 -12.58 -0.73
N TYR A 97 -8.28 -12.52 -1.03
CA TYR A 97 -7.72 -13.21 -2.17
C TYR A 97 -7.90 -14.73 -2.06
N SER A 98 -7.66 -15.31 -0.88
CA SER A 98 -7.81 -16.75 -0.65
C SER A 98 -9.27 -17.20 -0.75
N GLN A 99 -10.21 -16.42 -0.21
CA GLN A 99 -11.64 -16.70 -0.27
C GLN A 99 -12.18 -16.66 -1.71
N ILE A 100 -11.80 -15.64 -2.49
CA ILE A 100 -12.19 -15.54 -3.90
C ILE A 100 -11.59 -16.70 -4.72
N LYS A 101 -10.33 -17.06 -4.46
CA LYS A 101 -9.66 -18.16 -5.15
C LYS A 101 -10.28 -19.53 -4.84
N GLN A 102 -10.77 -19.73 -3.61
CA GLN A 102 -11.46 -20.96 -3.21
C GLN A 102 -12.87 -21.08 -3.82
N ALA A 103 -13.51 -19.95 -4.13
CA ALA A 103 -14.83 -19.93 -4.77
C ALA A 103 -14.78 -20.20 -6.29
N LEU A 104 -13.60 -20.22 -6.92
CA LEU A 104 -13.45 -20.49 -8.35
C LEU A 104 -13.09 -21.96 -8.64
N PRO A 105 -13.61 -22.55 -9.74
CA PRO A 105 -13.21 -23.87 -10.19
C PRO A 105 -11.71 -23.92 -10.51
N LYS A 106 -11.03 -24.98 -10.09
CA LYS A 106 -9.57 -25.15 -10.31
C LYS A 106 -9.18 -25.20 -11.79
N GLU A 107 -10.09 -25.60 -12.67
CA GLU A 107 -9.84 -25.69 -14.12
C GLU A 107 -9.66 -24.32 -14.78
N LEU A 108 -10.33 -23.27 -14.28
CA LEU A 108 -10.12 -21.89 -14.75
C LEU A 108 -8.78 -21.29 -14.31
N MET A 109 -8.06 -21.95 -13.39
CA MET A 109 -6.80 -21.44 -12.81
C MET A 109 -5.55 -22.06 -13.45
N VAL A 110 -5.68 -23.03 -14.36
CA VAL A 110 -4.54 -23.78 -14.93
C VAL A 110 -4.48 -23.75 -16.46
N GLY A 111 -5.50 -23.23 -17.16
CA GLY A 111 -5.53 -23.13 -18.64
C GLY A 111 -5.12 -21.76 -19.20
N ASP A 112 -5.34 -21.54 -20.51
CA ASP A 112 -5.10 -20.25 -21.19
C ASP A 112 -5.86 -19.07 -20.57
N LEU A 113 -6.97 -19.36 -19.88
CA LEU A 113 -7.76 -18.39 -19.13
C LEU A 113 -7.21 -18.10 -17.71
N ALA A 114 -6.14 -18.76 -17.26
CA ALA A 114 -5.61 -18.61 -15.91
C ALA A 114 -5.18 -17.18 -15.62
N ALA A 115 -4.48 -16.54 -16.55
CA ALA A 115 -3.95 -15.19 -16.36
C ALA A 115 -5.06 -14.11 -16.24
N PRO A 116 -6.06 -14.03 -17.14
CA PRO A 116 -7.19 -13.11 -16.95
C PRO A 116 -8.05 -13.46 -15.74
N THR A 117 -8.20 -14.75 -15.40
CA THR A 117 -8.96 -15.17 -14.21
C THR A 117 -8.25 -14.76 -12.91
N HIS A 118 -6.92 -14.90 -12.85
CA HIS A 118 -6.13 -14.39 -11.72
C HIS A 118 -6.21 -12.87 -11.61
N PHE A 119 -6.24 -12.16 -12.74
CA PHE A 119 -6.39 -10.71 -12.77
C PHE A 119 -7.75 -10.25 -12.22
N THR A 120 -8.86 -10.82 -12.69
CA THR A 120 -10.21 -10.46 -12.20
C THR A 120 -10.38 -10.81 -10.72
N CYS A 121 -9.86 -11.95 -10.28
CA CYS A 121 -9.81 -12.31 -8.86
C CYS A 121 -9.00 -11.29 -8.04
N GLY A 122 -7.83 -10.88 -8.54
CA GLY A 122 -6.99 -9.88 -7.90
C GLY A 122 -7.66 -8.50 -7.84
N LEU A 123 -8.41 -8.13 -8.88
CA LEU A 123 -9.17 -6.89 -8.94
C LEU A 123 -10.31 -6.88 -7.93
N LEU A 124 -11.12 -7.95 -7.87
CA LEU A 124 -12.22 -8.09 -6.93
C LEU A 124 -11.72 -8.14 -5.47
N ALA A 125 -10.66 -8.93 -5.21
CA ALA A 125 -9.99 -8.93 -3.91
C ALA A 125 -9.49 -7.54 -3.54
N GLY A 126 -8.95 -6.81 -4.52
CA GLY A 126 -8.50 -5.44 -4.36
C GLY A 126 -9.63 -4.50 -3.96
N VAL A 127 -10.76 -4.55 -4.66
CA VAL A 127 -11.94 -3.73 -4.36
C VAL A 127 -12.48 -4.01 -2.96
N LEU A 128 -12.67 -5.30 -2.62
CA LEU A 128 -13.16 -5.70 -1.30
C LEU A 128 -12.20 -5.31 -0.18
N ALA A 129 -10.90 -5.53 -0.36
CA ALA A 129 -9.90 -5.07 0.60
C ALA A 129 -9.93 -3.54 0.75
N SER A 130 -10.09 -2.79 -0.35
CA SER A 130 -10.20 -1.33 -0.31
C SER A 130 -11.44 -0.85 0.43
N LEU A 131 -12.58 -1.53 0.30
CA LEU A 131 -13.80 -1.23 1.07
C LEU A 131 -13.56 -1.36 2.57
N VAL A 132 -12.95 -2.46 3.00
CA VAL A 132 -12.68 -2.71 4.42
C VAL A 132 -11.62 -1.76 4.98
N THR A 133 -10.63 -1.37 4.17
CA THR A 133 -9.54 -0.50 4.63
C THR A 133 -9.84 0.99 4.47
N GLN A 134 -10.93 1.35 3.79
CA GLN A 134 -11.32 2.74 3.54
C GLN A 134 -11.44 3.56 4.83
N PRO A 135 -12.12 3.10 5.91
CA PRO A 135 -12.24 3.88 7.14
C PRO A 135 -10.88 4.20 7.77
N ALA A 136 -9.95 3.24 7.77
CA ALA A 136 -8.61 3.42 8.32
C ALA A 136 -7.80 4.45 7.51
N ASP A 137 -7.92 4.45 6.19
CA ASP A 137 -7.25 5.43 5.32
C ASP A 137 -7.82 6.84 5.49
N VAL A 138 -9.13 7.00 5.70
CA VAL A 138 -9.73 8.32 6.00
C VAL A 138 -9.22 8.87 7.34
N VAL A 139 -9.09 8.02 8.36
CA VAL A 139 -8.53 8.44 9.66
C VAL A 139 -7.06 8.83 9.53
N LYS A 140 -6.26 8.02 8.82
CA LYS A 140 -4.84 8.30 8.57
C LYS A 140 -4.64 9.62 7.84
N THR A 141 -5.37 9.85 6.75
CA THR A 141 -5.25 11.08 5.95
C THR A 141 -5.61 12.33 6.77
N LYS A 142 -6.67 12.29 7.58
CA LYS A 142 -7.02 13.41 8.47
C LYS A 142 -5.96 13.70 9.53
N MET A 143 -5.32 12.67 10.09
CA MET A 143 -4.20 12.86 11.02
C MET A 143 -2.96 13.46 10.33
N GLN A 144 -2.67 13.03 9.08
CA GLN A 144 -1.53 13.55 8.31
C GLN A 144 -1.74 15.00 7.85
N LEU A 145 -2.97 15.39 7.50
CA LEU A 145 -3.30 16.75 7.10
C LEU A 145 -3.31 17.75 8.28
N TYR A 146 -3.79 17.34 9.46
CA TYR A 146 -3.93 18.24 10.61
C TYR A 146 -3.27 17.70 11.88
N PRO A 147 -1.92 17.57 11.88
CA PRO A 147 -1.18 16.97 12.99
C PRO A 147 -1.30 17.75 14.31
N GLY A 148 -1.49 19.07 14.26
CA GLY A 148 -1.70 19.91 15.45
C GLY A 148 -3.08 19.77 16.08
N ARG A 149 -4.10 19.41 15.28
CA ARG A 149 -5.51 19.31 15.72
C ARG A 149 -5.89 17.89 16.15
N TYR A 150 -5.28 16.88 15.55
CA TYR A 150 -5.64 15.48 15.75
C TYR A 150 -4.45 14.64 16.20
N LYS A 151 -4.22 14.61 17.53
CA LYS A 151 -3.11 13.86 18.16
C LYS A 151 -3.37 12.36 18.31
N SER A 152 -4.63 11.92 18.26
CA SER A 152 -5.02 10.54 18.54
C SER A 152 -6.06 10.02 17.54
N ILE A 153 -5.94 8.74 17.19
CA ILE A 153 -6.84 8.02 16.28
C ILE A 153 -8.29 8.09 16.77
N LEU A 154 -8.51 7.83 18.07
CA LEU A 154 -9.83 7.88 18.70
C LEU A 154 -10.49 9.26 18.54
N HIS A 155 -9.72 10.33 18.71
CA HIS A 155 -10.23 11.69 18.58
C HIS A 155 -10.71 11.98 17.15
N VAL A 156 -9.98 11.49 16.14
CA VAL A 156 -10.39 11.59 14.74
C VAL A 156 -11.62 10.75 14.45
N MET A 157 -11.68 9.53 14.96
CA MET A 157 -12.83 8.64 14.76
C MET A 157 -14.11 9.26 15.35
N VAL A 158 -14.05 9.73 16.60
CA VAL A 158 -15.19 10.41 17.24
C VAL A 158 -15.59 11.65 16.45
N PHE A 159 -14.62 12.47 16.02
CA PHE A 159 -14.90 13.66 15.21
C PHE A 159 -15.58 13.33 13.87
N ILE A 160 -15.09 12.33 13.15
CA ILE A 160 -15.69 11.91 11.86
C ILE A 160 -17.10 11.40 12.08
N HIS A 161 -17.30 10.56 13.10
CA HIS A 161 -18.61 9.99 13.40
C HIS A 161 -19.63 11.06 13.78
N GLN A 162 -19.25 12.01 14.64
CA GLN A 162 -20.13 13.11 15.05
C GLN A 162 -20.43 14.12 13.94
N LYS A 163 -19.45 14.41 13.07
CA LYS A 163 -19.60 15.47 12.05
C LYS A 163 -20.15 14.98 10.71
N TYR A 164 -19.84 13.75 10.31
CA TYR A 164 -20.16 13.22 8.98
C TYR A 164 -20.85 11.85 9.03
N GLY A 165 -21.07 11.29 10.22
CA GLY A 165 -21.66 9.96 10.39
C GLY A 165 -20.84 8.85 9.75
N VAL A 166 -21.49 7.71 9.52
CA VAL A 166 -20.88 6.51 8.90
C VAL A 166 -20.45 6.78 7.45
N GLN A 167 -21.15 7.65 6.72
CA GLN A 167 -20.80 8.04 5.35
C GLN A 167 -19.45 8.78 5.25
N GLY A 168 -19.03 9.45 6.33
CA GLY A 168 -17.73 10.14 6.39
C GLY A 168 -16.54 9.21 6.13
N TYR A 169 -16.64 7.94 6.53
CA TYR A 169 -15.59 6.95 6.35
C TYR A 169 -15.48 6.42 4.92
N PHE A 170 -16.53 6.57 4.10
CA PHE A 170 -16.54 6.10 2.71
C PHE A 170 -16.34 7.23 1.70
N LYS A 171 -16.16 8.48 2.17
CA LYS A 171 -15.80 9.59 1.28
C LYS A 171 -14.49 9.30 0.55
N GLY A 172 -14.49 9.49 -0.77
CA GLY A 172 -13.34 9.24 -1.63
C GLY A 172 -13.12 7.76 -2.01
N LEU A 173 -14.05 6.86 -1.66
CA LEU A 173 -13.96 5.45 -2.05
C LEU A 173 -14.02 5.28 -3.58
N LEU A 174 -14.96 5.96 -4.24
CA LEU A 174 -15.18 5.84 -5.67
C LEU A 174 -13.94 6.27 -6.50
N PRO A 175 -13.32 7.45 -6.29
CA PRO A 175 -12.09 7.80 -6.99
C PRO A 175 -10.92 6.85 -6.66
N ARG A 176 -10.89 6.27 -5.46
CA ARG A 176 -9.89 5.25 -5.10
C ARG A 176 -10.06 3.95 -5.88
N MET A 177 -11.29 3.45 -5.96
CA MET A 177 -11.61 2.23 -6.71
C MET A 177 -11.35 2.41 -8.20
N LEU A 178 -11.72 3.56 -8.76
CA LEU A 178 -11.44 3.90 -10.14
C LEU A 178 -9.93 3.92 -10.40
N ARG A 179 -9.16 4.65 -9.59
CA ARG A 179 -7.70 4.68 -9.70
C ARG A 179 -7.09 3.28 -9.65
N ARG A 180 -7.54 2.43 -8.72
CA ARG A 180 -7.01 1.06 -8.58
C ARG A 180 -7.33 0.20 -9.79
N THR A 181 -8.54 0.30 -10.31
CA THR A 181 -8.99 -0.43 -11.50
C THR A 181 -8.23 0.01 -12.73
N LEU A 182 -8.05 1.31 -12.94
CA LEU A 182 -7.29 1.86 -14.07
C LEU A 182 -5.81 1.44 -14.03
N ILE A 183 -5.16 1.51 -12.87
CA ILE A 183 -3.77 1.07 -12.72
C ILE A 183 -3.64 -0.43 -13.03
N ALA A 184 -4.56 -1.25 -12.53
CA ALA A 184 -4.56 -2.68 -12.81
C ALA A 184 -4.77 -2.97 -14.31
N ALA A 185 -5.74 -2.31 -14.93
CA ALA A 185 -6.02 -2.46 -16.36
C ALA A 185 -4.82 -2.07 -17.22
N MET A 186 -4.21 -0.91 -16.96
CA MET A 186 -3.00 -0.47 -17.67
C MET A 186 -1.84 -1.45 -17.51
N ALA A 187 -1.60 -1.95 -16.29
CA ALA A 187 -0.54 -2.93 -16.04
C ALA A 187 -0.76 -4.23 -16.82
N TRP A 188 -2.01 -4.71 -16.89
CA TRP A 188 -2.37 -5.89 -17.66
C TRP A 188 -2.17 -5.66 -19.16
N THR A 189 -2.69 -4.56 -19.71
CA THR A 189 -2.56 -4.23 -21.13
C THR A 189 -1.08 -4.15 -21.54
N ILE A 190 -0.24 -3.51 -20.73
CA ILE A 190 1.20 -3.43 -21.01
C ILE A 190 1.85 -4.81 -20.93
N TYR A 191 1.51 -5.62 -19.92
CA TYR A 191 2.01 -6.98 -19.80
C TYR A 191 1.68 -7.83 -21.03
N GLU A 192 0.44 -7.76 -21.52
CA GLU A 192 -0.02 -8.50 -22.69
C GLU A 192 0.73 -8.07 -23.95
N GLN A 193 0.85 -6.76 -24.19
CA GLN A 193 1.60 -6.20 -25.33
C GLN A 193 3.08 -6.60 -25.31
N LEU A 194 3.72 -6.56 -24.14
CA LEU A 194 5.11 -6.97 -23.98
C LEU A 194 5.29 -8.47 -24.21
N THR A 195 4.41 -9.29 -23.67
CA THR A 195 4.49 -10.75 -23.82
C THR A 195 4.31 -11.16 -25.28
N GLN A 196 3.40 -10.50 -26.01
CA GLN A 196 3.22 -10.67 -27.46
C GLN A 196 4.46 -10.22 -28.25
N SER A 197 5.03 -9.06 -27.91
CA SER A 197 6.23 -8.52 -28.60
C SER A 197 7.48 -9.40 -28.42
N ILE A 198 7.59 -10.10 -27.28
CA ILE A 198 8.72 -10.99 -26.95
C ILE A 198 8.51 -12.41 -27.53
N GLY A 199 7.33 -12.71 -28.09
CA GLY A 199 7.02 -14.02 -28.67
C GLY A 199 6.86 -15.14 -27.62
N LEU A 200 6.52 -14.77 -26.38
CA LEU A 200 6.24 -15.71 -25.28
C LEU A 200 4.79 -16.24 -25.33
N LYS A 201 4.02 -15.86 -26.35
CA LYS A 201 2.66 -16.30 -26.65
C LYS A 201 2.50 -16.50 -28.15
#